data_AF-A0A947UN36-F1
#
_entry.id   AF-A0A947UN36-F1
#
_cell.length_a   1.000
_cell.length_b   1.000
_cell.length_c   1.000
_cell.angle_alpha   90.00
_cell.angle_beta   90.00
_cell.angle_gamma   90.00
#
_symmetry.space_group_name_H-M   'P 1'
#
loop_
_entity.id
_entity.type
_entity.pdbx_description
1 polymer ?
#
loop_
_entity_poly.entity_id
_entity_poly.type
_entity_poly.pdbx_seq_one_letter_code
_entity_poly.pdbx_strand_id
1 'polypeptide(L)'
;MKSNLLNKTFGVLALGIMGLAATGAQAAWGQGGQGHKQVYQQSRAYSQQVNARQDRQVQRIRAGKRAGQLTRFEFRELMQQQRNIRAMEQHFRADGRIDAREFKRLDRALDVADRRIRTEKHDRQARQAYGQTSWLN
;
A
#
# COMPACT_ATOMS: atom_id res chain seq x y z
N MET A 1 -31.95 -15.56 39.76
CA MET A 1 -31.96 -16.77 38.91
C MET A 1 -31.74 -16.34 37.46
N LYS A 2 -30.98 -17.17 36.73
CA LYS A 2 -30.67 -17.22 35.27
C LYS A 2 -31.76 -16.55 34.38
N SER A 3 -31.40 -15.85 33.29
CA SER A 3 -30.85 -16.47 32.07
C SER A 3 -30.06 -15.52 31.14
N ASN A 4 -28.92 -16.02 30.64
CA ASN A 4 -28.29 -15.64 29.36
C ASN A 4 -29.20 -16.01 28.17
N LEU A 5 -28.76 -15.64 26.95
CA LEU A 5 -29.24 -16.04 25.60
C LEU A 5 -29.89 -14.82 24.87
N LEU A 6 -29.62 -14.48 23.60
CA LEU A 6 -29.13 -15.28 22.48
C LEU A 6 -28.63 -14.32 21.37
N ASN A 7 -27.42 -14.55 20.86
CA ASN A 7 -26.88 -13.91 19.66
C ASN A 7 -27.57 -14.44 18.39
N LYS A 8 -27.61 -13.59 17.35
CA LYS A 8 -27.87 -13.85 15.92
C LYS A 8 -29.34 -14.02 15.49
N THR A 9 -29.80 -13.06 14.68
CA THR A 9 -30.84 -13.30 13.67
C THR A 9 -30.32 -12.90 12.29
N PHE A 10 -30.17 -13.91 11.44
CA PHE A 10 -29.96 -13.82 10.00
C PHE A 10 -31.26 -13.39 9.30
N GLY A 11 -31.10 -12.67 8.18
CA GLY A 11 -31.95 -12.79 6.99
C GLY A 11 -33.26 -12.00 6.97
N VAL A 12 -33.32 -10.98 6.11
CA VAL A 12 -34.59 -10.56 5.48
C VAL A 12 -34.40 -10.55 3.97
N LEU A 13 -35.03 -11.54 3.34
CA LEU A 13 -35.47 -11.53 1.95
C LEU A 13 -36.88 -10.89 1.93
N ALA A 14 -37.09 -9.87 1.10
CA ALA A 14 -38.41 -9.44 0.61
C ALA A 14 -38.16 -8.56 -0.64
N LEU A 15 -38.36 -9.04 -1.88
CA LEU A 15 -39.60 -9.25 -2.63
C LEU A 15 -40.49 -8.00 -2.79
N GLY A 16 -40.68 -7.61 -4.06
CA GLY A 16 -41.92 -6.98 -4.56
C GLY A 16 -41.92 -5.46 -4.68
N ILE A 17 -41.84 -4.95 -5.91
CA ILE A 17 -42.18 -3.55 -6.24
C ILE A 17 -43.44 -3.54 -7.11
N MET A 18 -44.56 -3.17 -6.51
CA MET A 18 -45.80 -2.66 -7.10
C MET A 18 -46.61 -2.15 -5.91
N GLY A 19 -47.19 -0.96 -5.83
CA GLY A 19 -47.37 0.16 -6.74
C GLY A 19 -48.05 1.27 -5.91
N LEU A 20 -48.08 2.47 -6.50
CA LEU A 20 -48.75 3.72 -6.11
C LEU A 20 -49.89 3.64 -5.06
N ALA A 21 -49.86 4.52 -4.05
CA ALA A 21 -50.94 5.47 -3.73
C ALA A 21 -50.71 6.29 -2.44
N ALA A 22 -51.24 7.51 -2.47
CA ALA A 22 -51.83 8.29 -1.37
C ALA A 22 -50.91 9.04 -0.38
N THR A 23 -50.88 10.37 -0.61
CA THR A 23 -51.05 11.46 0.38
C THR A 23 -51.02 11.10 1.87
N GLY A 24 -50.06 11.69 2.57
CA GLY A 24 -49.92 11.68 4.03
C GLY A 24 -48.46 11.46 4.38
N ALA A 25 -47.87 12.33 5.21
CA ALA A 25 -46.44 12.37 5.49
C ALA A 25 -45.82 10.98 5.75
N GLN A 26 -44.66 10.67 5.14
CA GLN A 26 -43.47 10.10 5.81
C GLN A 26 -42.41 9.52 4.83
N ALA A 27 -41.16 9.87 5.14
CA ALA A 27 -39.90 9.17 4.87
C ALA A 27 -39.38 9.07 3.42
N ALA A 28 -38.25 9.75 3.22
CA ALA A 28 -37.42 9.80 2.04
C ALA A 28 -36.86 8.42 1.62
N TRP A 29 -37.06 8.07 0.35
CA TRP A 29 -36.30 7.02 -0.33
C TRP A 29 -35.00 7.61 -0.90
N GLY A 30 -34.10 7.99 0.00
CA GLY A 30 -32.77 8.49 -0.31
C GLY A 30 -31.69 7.57 0.23
N GLN A 31 -31.58 6.34 -0.25
CA GLN A 31 -30.56 5.39 0.22
C GLN A 31 -29.69 4.86 -0.92
N GLY A 32 -28.83 5.73 -1.45
CA GLY A 32 -27.79 5.38 -2.42
C GLY A 32 -26.42 6.02 -2.15
N GLY A 33 -26.18 6.56 -0.95
CA GLY A 33 -25.08 7.52 -0.71
C GLY A 33 -23.99 7.14 0.29
N GLN A 34 -23.85 5.87 0.71
CA GLN A 34 -22.93 5.49 1.79
C GLN A 34 -21.70 4.65 1.35
N GLY A 35 -21.78 3.90 0.24
CA GLY A 35 -20.65 3.08 -0.24
C GLY A 35 -19.46 3.89 -0.76
N HIS A 36 -19.71 5.05 -1.38
CA HIS A 36 -18.67 5.85 -2.03
C HIS A 36 -17.67 6.46 -1.04
N LYS A 37 -18.14 6.96 0.12
CA LYS A 37 -17.26 7.58 1.12
C LYS A 37 -16.22 6.59 1.65
N GLN A 38 -16.61 5.32 1.84
CA GLN A 38 -15.71 4.29 2.35
C GLN A 38 -14.58 3.96 1.36
N VAL A 39 -14.86 3.92 0.06
CA VAL A 39 -13.86 3.65 -0.99
C VAL A 39 -12.81 4.76 -1.08
N TYR A 40 -13.23 6.04 -1.01
CA TYR A 40 -12.28 7.16 -1.02
C TYR A 40 -11.36 7.17 0.21
N GLN A 41 -11.89 6.84 1.40
CA GLN A 41 -11.07 6.75 2.60
C GLN A 41 -10.03 5.61 2.50
N GLN A 42 -10.40 4.46 1.94
CA GLN A 42 -9.47 3.35 1.71
C GLN A 42 -8.36 3.73 0.73
N SER A 43 -8.71 4.32 -0.41
CA SER A 43 -7.76 4.82 -1.40
C SER A 43 -6.76 5.81 -0.78
N ARG A 44 -7.23 6.72 0.08
CA ARG A 44 -6.38 7.65 0.81
C ARG A 44 -5.43 6.93 1.77
N ALA A 45 -5.92 5.95 2.51
CA ALA A 45 -5.09 5.14 3.42
C ALA A 45 -3.99 4.37 2.65
N TYR A 46 -4.34 3.73 1.53
CA TYR A 46 -3.39 3.05 0.65
C TYR A 46 -2.30 4.00 0.14
N SER A 47 -2.72 5.17 -0.33
CA SER A 47 -1.83 6.24 -0.76
C SER A 47 -0.85 6.68 0.33
N GLN A 48 -1.34 6.88 1.56
CA GLN A 48 -0.50 7.26 2.69
C GLN A 48 0.51 6.17 3.06
N GLN A 49 0.09 4.91 3.06
CA GLN A 49 0.96 3.78 3.34
C GLN A 49 2.08 3.63 2.30
N VAL A 50 1.75 3.75 1.00
CA VAL A 50 2.72 3.69 -0.10
C VAL A 50 3.74 4.83 0.03
N ASN A 51 3.29 6.07 0.22
CA ASN A 51 4.16 7.23 0.42
C ASN A 51 5.13 7.02 1.60
N ALA A 52 4.60 6.61 2.76
CA ALA A 52 5.42 6.38 3.96
C ALA A 52 6.45 5.26 3.78
N ARG A 53 6.15 4.24 2.96
CA ARG A 53 7.12 3.18 2.61
C ARG A 53 8.20 3.71 1.66
N GLN A 54 7.84 4.45 0.61
CA GLN A 54 8.81 5.08 -0.31
C GLN A 54 9.77 6.01 0.44
N ASP A 55 9.26 6.87 1.32
CA ASP A 55 10.08 7.82 2.07
C ASP A 55 11.10 7.12 2.95
N ARG A 56 10.67 6.08 3.68
CA ARG A 56 11.59 5.26 4.49
C ARG A 56 12.65 4.56 3.64
N GLN A 57 12.29 4.05 2.47
CA GLN A 57 13.24 3.42 1.56
C GLN A 57 14.26 4.43 1.00
N VAL A 58 13.80 5.60 0.55
CA VAL A 58 14.69 6.68 0.08
C VAL A 58 15.62 7.15 1.19
N GLN A 59 15.14 7.30 2.42
CA GLN A 59 15.99 7.64 3.56
C GLN A 59 17.07 6.59 3.80
N ARG A 60 16.73 5.29 3.75
CA ARG A 60 17.69 4.19 3.88
C ARG A 60 18.73 4.18 2.75
N ILE A 61 18.31 4.44 1.51
CA ILE A 61 19.22 4.54 0.35
C ILE A 61 20.21 5.72 0.56
N ARG A 62 19.71 6.89 0.96
CA ARG A 62 20.55 8.07 1.25
C ARG A 62 21.49 7.85 2.43
N ALA A 63 21.02 7.20 3.49
CA ALA A 63 21.84 6.83 4.64
C ALA A 63 22.95 5.84 4.23
N GLY A 64 22.60 4.81 3.45
CA GLY A 64 23.57 3.83 2.93
C GLY A 64 24.66 4.47 2.09
N LYS A 65 24.31 5.43 1.21
CA LYS A 65 25.31 6.20 0.45
C LYS A 65 26.22 7.03 1.36
N ARG A 66 25.65 7.76 2.33
CA ARG A 66 26.42 8.61 3.26
C ARG A 66 27.37 7.81 4.15
N ALA A 67 26.91 6.65 4.63
CA ALA A 67 27.71 5.72 5.42
C ALA A 67 28.72 4.91 4.57
N GLY A 68 28.77 5.15 3.26
CA GLY A 68 29.60 4.40 2.32
C GLY A 68 29.12 2.96 2.07
N GLN A 69 28.05 2.48 2.69
CA GLN A 69 27.51 1.13 2.50
C GLN A 69 27.01 0.85 1.08
N LEU A 70 26.76 1.90 0.29
CA LEU A 70 26.38 1.80 -1.12
C LEU A 70 27.39 2.53 -2.00
N THR A 71 27.75 1.91 -3.11
CA THR A 71 28.50 2.56 -4.18
C THR A 71 27.64 3.60 -4.90
N ARG A 72 28.28 4.48 -5.69
CA ARG A 72 27.57 5.47 -6.51
C ARG A 72 26.66 4.80 -7.55
N PHE A 73 27.05 3.62 -8.04
CA PHE A 73 26.28 2.84 -9.00
C PHE A 73 25.04 2.23 -8.36
N GLU A 74 25.20 1.48 -7.26
CA GLU A 74 24.09 0.88 -6.50
C GLU A 74 23.08 1.93 -6.03
N PHE A 75 23.57 3.08 -5.55
CA PHE A 75 22.69 4.20 -5.21
C PHE A 75 21.83 4.68 -6.40
N ARG A 76 22.43 4.82 -7.60
CA ARG A 76 21.70 5.25 -8.79
C ARG A 76 20.65 4.22 -9.19
N GLU A 77 20.99 2.95 -9.14
CA GLU A 77 20.06 1.87 -9.47
C GLU A 77 18.88 1.81 -8.49
N LEU A 78 19.14 1.87 -7.19
CA LEU A 78 18.11 1.90 -6.15
C LEU A 78 17.20 3.13 -6.29
N MET A 79 17.76 4.31 -6.59
CA MET A 79 16.98 5.52 -6.85
C MET A 79 16.14 5.41 -8.13
N GLN A 80 16.63 4.72 -9.16
CA GLN A 80 15.85 4.46 -10.37
C GLN A 80 14.67 3.54 -10.09
N GLN A 81 14.85 2.49 -9.26
CA GLN A 81 13.75 1.64 -8.82
C GLN A 81 12.67 2.44 -8.07
N GLN A 82 13.07 3.36 -7.17
CA GLN A 82 12.11 4.23 -6.48
C GLN A 82 11.35 5.14 -7.44
N ARG A 83 12.00 5.66 -8.50
CA ARG A 83 11.33 6.45 -9.54
C ARG A 83 10.30 5.62 -10.31
N ASN A 84 10.62 4.36 -10.62
CA ASN A 84 9.70 3.47 -11.33
C ASN A 84 8.46 3.16 -10.47
N ILE A 85 8.64 2.93 -9.16
CA ILE A 85 7.50 2.73 -8.23
C ILE A 85 6.65 3.99 -8.13
N ARG A 86 7.27 5.18 -8.09
CA ARG A 86 6.54 6.45 -8.09
C ARG A 86 5.74 6.66 -9.39
N ALA A 87 6.32 6.31 -10.54
CA ALA A 87 5.61 6.38 -11.81
C ALA A 87 4.40 5.42 -11.84
N MET A 88 4.57 4.20 -11.30
CA MET A 88 3.47 3.23 -11.13
C MET A 88 2.36 3.78 -10.23
N GLU A 89 2.72 4.40 -9.11
CA GLU A 89 1.76 5.03 -8.19
C GLU A 89 1.00 6.18 -8.86
N GLN A 90 1.69 7.04 -9.62
CA GLN A 90 1.06 8.12 -10.38
C GLN A 90 0.09 7.57 -11.42
N HIS A 91 0.45 6.49 -12.10
CA HIS A 91 -0.42 5.83 -13.07
C HIS A 91 -1.69 5.28 -12.42
N PHE A 92 -1.58 4.59 -11.27
CA PHE A 92 -2.76 4.09 -10.56
C PHE A 92 -3.64 5.21 -10.02
N ARG A 93 -3.05 6.33 -9.56
CA ARG A 93 -3.81 7.50 -9.11
C ARG A 93 -4.54 8.26 -10.24
N ALA A 94 -4.33 7.92 -11.51
CA ALA A 94 -4.88 8.69 -12.63
C ALA A 94 -6.42 8.73 -12.65
N ASP A 95 -7.09 7.68 -12.15
CA ASP A 95 -8.54 7.61 -12.04
C ASP A 95 -9.11 8.26 -10.75
N GLY A 96 -8.23 8.90 -9.97
CA GLY A 96 -8.57 9.57 -8.71
C GLY A 96 -8.63 8.65 -7.50
N ARG A 97 -8.32 7.34 -7.63
CA ARG A 97 -8.26 6.40 -6.51
C ARG A 97 -7.16 5.36 -6.71
N ILE A 98 -6.91 4.58 -5.66
CA ILE A 98 -6.11 3.36 -5.72
C ILE A 98 -7.01 2.25 -5.19
N ASP A 99 -7.23 1.22 -5.99
CA ASP A 99 -7.98 0.04 -5.56
C ASP A 99 -7.09 -0.98 -4.82
N ALA A 100 -7.70 -2.03 -4.27
CA ALA A 100 -6.98 -3.04 -3.50
C ALA A 100 -5.97 -3.86 -4.34
N ARG A 101 -6.24 -4.06 -5.65
CA ARG A 101 -5.36 -4.82 -6.56
C ARG A 101 -4.15 -3.98 -6.94
N GLU A 102 -4.35 -2.71 -7.25
CA GLU A 102 -3.31 -1.72 -7.52
C GLU A 102 -2.43 -1.50 -6.29
N PHE A 103 -3.04 -1.36 -5.11
CA PHE A 103 -2.33 -1.30 -3.85
C PHE A 103 -1.44 -2.52 -3.64
N LYS A 104 -1.97 -3.74 -3.87
CA LYS A 104 -1.18 -4.98 -3.74
C LYS A 104 0.01 -5.03 -4.72
N ARG A 105 -0.13 -4.46 -5.91
CA ARG A 105 0.98 -4.34 -6.88
C ARG A 105 2.05 -3.37 -6.38
N LEU A 106 1.65 -2.21 -5.86
CA LEU A 106 2.58 -1.25 -5.24
C LEU A 106 3.28 -1.85 -4.03
N ASP A 107 2.53 -2.52 -3.16
CA ASP A 107 3.05 -3.17 -1.95
C ASP A 107 4.11 -4.22 -2.27
N ARG A 108 3.85 -5.08 -3.27
CA ARG A 108 4.83 -6.06 -3.75
C ARG A 108 6.06 -5.40 -4.39
N ALA A 109 5.88 -4.32 -5.15
CA ALA A 109 7.00 -3.58 -5.73
C ALA A 109 7.89 -2.96 -4.63
N LEU A 110 7.27 -2.43 -3.57
CA LEU A 110 7.96 -1.93 -2.39
C LEU A 110 8.69 -3.04 -1.63
N ASP A 111 8.13 -4.25 -1.50
CA ASP A 111 8.80 -5.39 -0.88
C ASP A 111 10.03 -5.86 -1.68
N VAL A 112 9.93 -5.87 -3.00
CA VAL A 112 11.06 -6.18 -3.88
C VAL A 112 12.16 -5.12 -3.70
N ALA A 113 11.80 -3.84 -3.71
CA ALA A 113 12.74 -2.75 -3.46
C ALA A 113 13.38 -2.85 -2.07
N ASP A 114 12.62 -3.23 -1.03
CA ASP A 114 13.14 -3.37 0.33
C ASP A 114 14.23 -4.45 0.41
N ARG A 115 13.96 -5.62 -0.18
CA ARG A 115 14.91 -6.72 -0.27
C ARG A 115 16.17 -6.29 -1.02
N ARG A 116 16.01 -5.58 -2.14
CA ARG A 116 17.14 -5.06 -2.91
C ARG A 116 17.99 -4.09 -2.09
N ILE A 117 17.37 -3.11 -1.42
CA ILE A 117 18.09 -2.19 -0.52
C ILE A 117 18.86 -2.97 0.55
N ARG A 118 18.27 -4.03 1.11
CA ARG A 118 18.95 -4.86 2.11
C ARG A 118 20.16 -5.59 1.51
N THR A 119 20.04 -6.20 0.33
CA THR A 119 21.14 -6.92 -0.32
C THR A 119 22.30 -5.98 -0.67
N GLU A 120 22.03 -4.88 -1.38
CA GLU A 120 23.09 -3.96 -1.84
C GLU A 120 23.89 -3.36 -0.67
N LYS A 121 23.22 -3.06 0.46
CA LYS A 121 23.88 -2.53 1.65
C LYS A 121 24.86 -3.51 2.32
N HIS A 122 24.61 -4.81 2.22
CA HIS A 122 25.45 -5.83 2.86
C HIS A 122 26.48 -6.41 1.88
N ASP A 123 26.20 -6.43 0.58
CA ASP A 123 27.13 -6.99 -0.41
C ASP A 123 28.46 -6.23 -0.43
N ARG A 124 28.46 -4.90 -0.24
CA ARG A 124 29.71 -4.15 -0.09
C ARG A 124 30.57 -4.67 1.07
N GLN A 125 29.97 -5.05 2.20
CA GLN A 125 30.70 -5.59 3.35
C GLN A 125 31.30 -6.95 3.01
N ALA A 126 30.55 -7.81 2.31
CA ALA A 126 31.05 -9.10 1.85
C ALA A 126 32.22 -8.93 0.86
N ARG A 127 32.07 -8.09 -0.18
CA ARG A 127 33.13 -7.81 -1.17
C ARG A 127 34.39 -7.24 -0.52
N GLN A 128 34.25 -6.38 0.49
CA GLN A 128 35.39 -5.83 1.24
C GLN A 128 36.13 -6.91 2.04
N ALA A 129 35.40 -7.81 2.71
CA ALA A 129 36.01 -8.89 3.47
C ALA A 129 36.81 -9.86 2.58
N TYR A 130 36.29 -10.23 1.41
CA TYR A 130 36.99 -11.12 0.48
C TYR A 130 38.21 -10.46 -0.19
N GLY A 131 38.14 -9.17 -0.52
CA GLY A 131 39.25 -8.45 -1.16
C GLY A 131 40.47 -8.24 -0.25
N GLN A 132 40.29 -8.30 1.07
CA GLN A 132 41.37 -8.05 2.04
C GLN A 132 42.20 -9.32 2.34
N THR A 133 41.63 -10.52 2.17
CA THR A 133 42.33 -11.79 2.43
C THR A 133 43.22 -12.24 1.25
N SER A 134 43.06 -11.67 0.06
CA SER A 134 43.73 -12.15 -1.17
C SER A 134 45.16 -11.65 -1.38
N TRP A 135 45.70 -10.77 -0.52
CA TRP A 135 47.04 -10.18 -0.66
C TRP A 135 48.07 -10.72 0.34
N LEU A 136 47.74 -11.76 1.10
CA LEU A 136 48.58 -12.33 2.17
C LEU A 136 49.18 -13.71 1.82
N ASN A 137 49.32 -14.05 0.53
CA ASN A 137 50.09 -15.21 0.06
C ASN A 137 51.08 -14.78 -1.02
#